data_AF-A0A7W0WEH5-F1
#
_entry.id   AF-A0A7W0WEH5-F1
#
_cell.length_a   1.000
_cell.length_b   1.000
_cell.length_c   1.000
_cell.angle_alpha   90.00
_cell.angle_beta   90.00
_cell.angle_gamma   90.00
#
_symmetry.space_group_name_H-M   'P 1'
#
loop_
_entity.id
_entity.type
_entity.pdbx_description
1 polymer ?
#
loop_
_entity_poly.entity_id
_entity_poly.type
_entity_poly.pdbx_seq_one_letter_code
_entity_poly.pdbx_strand_id
1 'polypeptide(L)'
;MTVAGSGSAAWFPEPFRVDDTYANRGELVTDWLKRSTVPRAREARRFLNENLAKVPHDHQLVLYRAHHERWHSAFSELIVARTLQLLGGDIEAEPESEAGTRIDFRACFADGEVGVEVVSPVFDPDAA
;
A
#
# COMPACT_ATOMS: atom_id res chain seq x y z
N MET A 1 29.42 -4.45 1.68
CA MET A 1 29.18 -5.42 0.59
C MET A 1 27.97 -4.92 -0.18
N THR A 2 28.22 -4.20 -1.26
CA THR A 2 27.22 -3.47 -2.06
C THR A 2 26.72 -4.40 -3.15
N VAL A 3 25.43 -4.73 -3.13
CA VAL A 3 24.78 -5.44 -4.25
C VAL A 3 24.21 -4.38 -5.18
N ALA A 4 24.85 -4.24 -6.33
CA ALA A 4 24.39 -3.40 -7.42
C ALA A 4 23.25 -4.08 -8.18
N GLY A 5 22.15 -3.34 -8.37
CA GLY A 5 21.21 -3.41 -9.49
C GLY A 5 20.69 -4.76 -9.96
N SER A 6 19.52 -5.16 -9.47
CA SER A 6 18.56 -5.92 -10.27
C SER A 6 17.32 -5.02 -10.43
N GLY A 7 16.78 -4.91 -11.65
CA GLY A 7 15.66 -4.00 -11.95
C GLY A 7 14.54 -4.16 -10.91
N SER A 8 13.98 -3.03 -10.44
CA SER A 8 12.95 -2.98 -9.39
C SER A 8 11.94 -4.12 -9.57
N ALA A 9 12.08 -5.17 -8.76
CA ALA A 9 11.15 -6.28 -8.77
C ALA A 9 9.83 -5.73 -8.26
N ALA A 10 8.79 -5.77 -9.09
CA ALA A 10 7.47 -5.33 -8.70
C ALA A 10 6.99 -6.10 -7.47
N TRP A 11 6.43 -5.39 -6.48
CA TRP A 11 5.84 -5.99 -5.27
C TRP A 11 4.68 -6.94 -5.61
N PHE A 12 3.92 -6.59 -6.64
CA PHE A 12 2.83 -7.41 -7.21
C PHE A 12 3.13 -7.71 -8.69
N PRO A 13 3.91 -8.76 -9.00
CA PRO A 13 4.28 -9.08 -10.37
C PRO A 13 3.10 -9.64 -11.18
N GLU A 14 3.19 -9.53 -12.51
CA GLU A 14 2.23 -10.18 -13.41
C GLU A 14 2.43 -11.71 -13.38
N PRO A 15 1.36 -12.52 -13.29
CA PRO A 15 1.45 -13.98 -13.37
C PRO A 15 1.92 -14.45 -14.75
N PHE A 16 2.69 -15.54 -14.76
CA PHE A 16 3.19 -16.14 -16.02
C PHE A 16 2.13 -16.97 -16.76
N ARG A 17 1.09 -17.44 -16.07
CA ARG A 17 0.03 -18.28 -16.62
C ARG A 17 -1.26 -17.48 -16.70
N VAL A 18 -1.99 -17.67 -17.80
CA VAL A 18 -3.32 -17.08 -17.98
C VAL A 18 -4.28 -17.67 -16.96
N ASP A 19 -5.01 -16.81 -16.28
CA ASP A 19 -6.07 -17.11 -15.33
C ASP A 19 -7.12 -16.00 -15.39
N ASP A 20 -8.14 -16.21 -16.22
CA ASP A 20 -9.20 -15.23 -16.45
C ASP A 20 -10.31 -15.29 -15.40
N THR A 21 -10.05 -15.87 -14.23
CA THR A 21 -11.02 -15.96 -13.14
C THR A 21 -10.90 -14.80 -12.16
N TYR A 22 -12.03 -14.45 -11.54
CA TYR A 22 -12.10 -13.46 -10.48
C TYR A 22 -11.77 -14.07 -9.12
N ALA A 23 -11.73 -13.23 -8.08
CA ALA A 23 -11.53 -13.68 -6.71
C ALA A 23 -12.62 -14.67 -6.30
N ASN A 24 -12.20 -15.79 -5.71
CA ASN A 24 -13.10 -16.75 -5.10
C ASN A 24 -13.65 -16.21 -3.77
N ARG A 25 -14.77 -16.76 -3.31
CA ARG A 25 -15.29 -16.44 -1.98
C ARG A 25 -14.25 -16.82 -0.92
N GLY A 26 -13.92 -15.87 -0.04
CA GLY A 26 -12.95 -16.06 1.05
C GLY A 26 -11.49 -16.02 0.61
N GLU A 27 -11.20 -15.80 -0.68
CA GLU A 27 -9.84 -15.62 -1.16
C GLU A 27 -9.31 -14.24 -0.78
N LEU A 28 -8.06 -14.20 -0.31
CA LEU A 28 -7.38 -12.93 -0.06
C LEU A 28 -7.16 -12.18 -1.37
N VAL A 29 -7.37 -10.86 -1.36
CA VAL A 29 -7.19 -10.04 -2.56
C VAL A 29 -5.78 -10.19 -3.12
N THR A 30 -4.77 -10.25 -2.25
CA THR A 30 -3.36 -10.44 -2.66
C THR A 30 -3.12 -11.78 -3.35
N ASP A 31 -3.81 -12.85 -2.96
CA ASP A 31 -3.69 -14.16 -3.60
C ASP A 31 -4.38 -14.20 -4.96
N TRP A 32 -5.57 -13.57 -5.06
CA TRP A 32 -6.21 -13.35 -6.35
C TRP A 32 -5.30 -12.55 -7.30
N LEU A 33 -4.68 -11.47 -6.81
CA LEU A 33 -3.75 -10.64 -7.60
C LEU A 33 -2.49 -11.39 -8.03
N LYS A 34 -2.02 -12.41 -7.28
CA LYS A 34 -0.86 -13.22 -7.65
C LYS A 34 -1.12 -14.14 -8.84
N ARG A 35 -2.37 -14.58 -9.03
CA ARG A 35 -2.71 -15.56 -10.08
C ARG A 35 -3.48 -14.99 -11.26
N SER A 36 -4.37 -14.02 -11.03
CA SER A 36 -5.37 -13.61 -12.04
C SER A 36 -4.81 -12.67 -13.11
N THR A 37 -5.16 -12.93 -14.37
CA THR A 37 -4.84 -12.11 -15.55
C THR A 37 -5.99 -11.21 -15.99
N VAL A 38 -7.14 -11.21 -15.29
CA VAL A 38 -8.26 -10.35 -15.66
C VAL A 38 -7.85 -8.87 -15.64
N PRO A 39 -8.43 -8.00 -16.50
CA PRO A 39 -8.04 -6.60 -16.59
C PRO A 39 -8.04 -5.88 -15.23
N ARG A 40 -9.03 -6.14 -14.38
CA ARG A 40 -9.11 -5.54 -13.04
C ARG A 40 -7.90 -5.89 -12.15
N ALA A 41 -7.42 -7.13 -12.20
CA ALA A 41 -6.25 -7.56 -11.42
C ALA A 41 -4.97 -6.88 -11.94
N ARG A 42 -4.83 -6.76 -13.27
CA ARG A 42 -3.72 -6.04 -13.92
C ARG A 42 -3.66 -4.57 -13.51
N GLU A 43 -4.80 -3.89 -13.56
CA GLU A 43 -4.91 -2.48 -13.16
C GLU A 43 -4.61 -2.29 -11.68
N ALA A 44 -5.10 -3.18 -10.81
CA ALA A 44 -4.81 -3.15 -9.39
C ALA A 44 -3.31 -3.36 -9.11
N ARG A 45 -2.67 -4.35 -9.74
CA ARG A 45 -1.21 -4.55 -9.64
C ARG A 45 -0.44 -3.30 -10.10
N ARG A 46 -0.82 -2.71 -11.24
CA ARG A 46 -0.20 -1.49 -11.75
C ARG A 46 -0.31 -0.36 -10.72
N PHE A 47 -1.52 -0.07 -10.25
CA PHE A 47 -1.78 0.96 -9.26
C PHE A 47 -0.95 0.75 -7.98
N LEU A 48 -0.94 -0.46 -7.43
CA LEU A 48 -0.20 -0.77 -6.21
C LEU A 48 1.30 -0.59 -6.40
N ASN A 49 1.87 -1.14 -7.46
CA ASN A 49 3.31 -1.05 -7.72
C ASN A 49 3.76 0.38 -7.97
N GLU A 50 3.02 1.14 -8.79
CA GLU A 50 3.33 2.54 -9.10
C GLU A 50 3.32 3.39 -7.83
N ASN A 51 2.35 3.19 -6.95
CA ASN A 51 2.21 3.98 -5.74
C ASN A 51 3.16 3.54 -4.63
N LEU A 52 3.33 2.23 -4.39
CA LEU A 52 4.29 1.74 -3.40
C LEU A 52 5.72 2.20 -3.72
N ALA A 53 6.11 2.20 -4.99
CA ALA A 53 7.44 2.66 -5.40
C ALA A 53 7.74 4.13 -5.07
N LYS A 54 6.71 4.93 -4.76
CA LYS A 54 6.83 6.36 -4.41
C LYS A 54 6.85 6.62 -2.90
N VAL A 55 6.46 5.65 -2.10
CA VAL A 55 6.51 5.70 -0.63
C VAL A 55 7.97 5.47 -0.18
N PRO A 56 8.42 6.02 0.98
CA PRO A 56 9.74 5.75 1.51
C PRO A 56 10.08 4.26 1.52
N HIS A 57 11.29 3.92 1.06
CA HIS A 57 11.72 2.55 0.79
C HIS A 57 11.45 1.59 1.95
N ASP A 58 11.77 2.00 3.17
CA ASP A 58 11.65 1.16 4.36
C ASP A 58 10.18 0.85 4.71
N HIS A 59 9.26 1.72 4.28
CA HIS A 59 7.83 1.53 4.49
C HIS A 59 7.15 0.73 3.36
N GLN A 60 7.79 0.56 2.20
CA GLN A 60 7.22 -0.23 1.10
C GLN A 60 6.98 -1.68 1.50
N LEU A 61 7.95 -2.30 2.17
CA LEU A 61 7.83 -3.69 2.65
C LEU A 61 6.77 -3.82 3.73
N VAL A 62 6.66 -2.82 4.62
CA VAL A 62 5.65 -2.77 5.69
C VAL A 62 4.25 -2.74 5.07
N LEU A 63 4.00 -1.81 4.15
CA LEU A 63 2.73 -1.74 3.44
C LEU A 63 2.45 -3.00 2.64
N TYR A 64 3.44 -3.56 1.94
CA TYR A 64 3.26 -4.80 1.17
C TYR A 64 2.78 -5.97 2.05
N ARG A 65 3.39 -6.14 3.23
CA ARG A 65 2.95 -7.16 4.21
C ARG A 65 1.57 -6.83 4.76
N ALA A 66 1.32 -5.58 5.10
CA ALA A 66 0.02 -5.12 5.59
C ALA A 66 -1.11 -5.38 4.57
N HIS A 67 -0.86 -5.31 3.26
CA HIS A 67 -1.87 -5.66 2.26
C HIS A 67 -2.30 -7.13 2.32
N HIS A 68 -1.45 -8.04 2.81
CA HIS A 68 -1.81 -9.45 2.98
C HIS A 68 -2.67 -9.69 4.22
N GLU A 69 -2.45 -8.92 5.28
CA GLU A 69 -3.09 -9.13 6.59
C GLU A 69 -4.34 -8.25 6.78
N ARG A 70 -4.27 -7.01 6.33
CA ARG A 70 -5.21 -5.93 6.61
C ARG A 70 -5.47 -5.08 5.36
N TRP A 71 -5.94 -5.73 4.29
CA TRP A 71 -6.11 -5.16 2.96
C TRP A 71 -6.71 -3.74 2.96
N HIS A 72 -7.88 -3.54 3.58
CA HIS A 72 -8.57 -2.24 3.55
C HIS A 72 -7.79 -1.12 4.26
N SER A 73 -7.17 -1.42 5.40
CA SER A 73 -6.31 -0.48 6.13
C SER A 73 -5.10 -0.10 5.30
N ALA A 74 -4.34 -1.09 4.83
CA ALA A 74 -3.11 -0.88 4.08
C ALA A 74 -3.35 -0.16 2.75
N PHE A 75 -4.47 -0.46 2.09
CA PHE A 75 -4.87 0.23 0.85
C PHE A 75 -5.24 1.69 1.12
N SER A 76 -5.95 1.97 2.22
CA SER A 76 -6.30 3.34 2.63
C SER A 76 -5.05 4.14 3.00
N GLU A 77 -4.12 3.54 3.75
CA GLU A 77 -2.82 4.13 4.09
C GLU A 77 -2.03 4.53 2.84
N LEU A 78 -1.96 3.64 1.85
CA LEU A 78 -1.28 3.93 0.58
C LEU A 78 -1.93 5.11 -0.17
N ILE A 79 -3.27 5.16 -0.22
CA ILE A 79 -4.00 6.27 -0.86
C ILE A 79 -3.69 7.59 -0.14
N VAL A 80 -3.77 7.61 1.19
CA VAL A 80 -3.54 8.83 1.99
C VAL A 80 -2.10 9.30 1.83
N ALA A 81 -1.12 8.40 1.95
CA ALA A 81 0.30 8.73 1.76
C ALA A 81 0.53 9.33 0.36
N ARG A 82 0.01 8.71 -0.69
CA ARG A 82 0.19 9.23 -2.05
C ARG A 82 -0.53 10.55 -2.29
N THR A 83 -1.68 10.75 -1.66
CA THR A 83 -2.42 12.00 -1.74
C THR A 83 -1.62 13.15 -1.13
N LEU A 84 -1.07 12.96 0.07
CA LEU A 84 -0.22 13.94 0.74
C LEU A 84 1.03 14.29 -0.10
N GLN A 85 1.67 13.29 -0.72
CA GLN A 85 2.79 13.53 -1.64
C GLN A 85 2.38 14.31 -2.90
N LEU A 86 1.20 14.03 -3.46
CA LEU A 86 0.70 14.75 -4.64
C LEU A 86 0.31 16.21 -4.32
N LEU A 87 -0.04 16.49 -3.07
CA LEU A 87 -0.29 17.85 -2.57
C LEU A 87 1.02 18.62 -2.27
N GLY A 88 2.18 17.99 -2.44
CA GLY A 88 3.50 18.60 -2.26
C GLY A 88 4.13 18.33 -0.90
N GLY A 89 3.62 17.37 -0.13
CA GLY A 89 4.19 16.98 1.16
C GLY A 89 5.27 15.91 1.02
N ASP A 90 6.39 16.07 1.70
CA ASP A 90 7.34 14.98 1.94
C ASP A 90 6.82 14.12 3.10
N ILE A 91 6.89 12.79 2.96
CA ILE A 91 6.33 11.86 3.95
C ILE A 91 7.40 11.10 4.67
N GLU A 92 7.24 11.07 5.99
CA GLU A 92 7.85 10.12 6.89
C GLU A 92 6.77 9.18 7.42
N ALA A 93 7.02 7.89 7.32
CA ALA A 93 6.09 6.87 7.80
C ALA A 93 6.50 6.37 9.17
N GLU A 94 5.52 6.19 10.06
CA GLU A 94 5.69 5.77 11.46
C GLU A 94 6.80 6.54 12.20
N PRO A 95 6.74 7.90 12.23
CA PRO A 95 7.75 8.68 12.92
C PRO A 95 7.76 8.36 14.42
N GLU A 96 8.95 8.36 15.02
CA GLU A 96 9.09 8.27 16.46
C GLU A 96 8.42 9.48 17.14
N SER A 97 7.58 9.22 18.15
CA SER A 97 6.82 10.24 18.86
C SER A 97 7.19 10.25 20.33
N GLU A 98 7.68 11.40 20.81
CA GLU A 98 7.95 11.63 22.24
C GLU A 98 6.66 11.71 23.08
N ALA A 99 5.52 12.02 22.44
CA ALA A 99 4.24 12.25 23.10
C ALA A 99 3.39 10.97 23.28
N GLY A 100 3.85 9.81 22.83
CA GLY A 100 3.16 8.51 22.98
C GLY A 100 1.97 8.29 22.03
N THR A 101 1.57 9.29 21.24
CA THR A 101 0.61 9.11 20.13
C THR A 101 1.35 8.61 18.90
N ARG A 102 1.08 7.37 18.48
CA ARG A 102 1.60 6.79 17.24
C ARG A 102 0.73 7.28 16.08
N ILE A 103 1.33 8.06 15.19
CA ILE A 103 0.72 8.50 13.93
C ILE A 103 1.26 7.63 12.78
N ASP A 104 0.47 7.40 11.74
CA ASP A 104 0.88 6.57 10.60
C ASP A 104 1.86 7.33 9.69
N PHE A 105 1.61 8.63 9.51
CA PHE A 105 2.46 9.49 8.69
C PHE A 105 2.66 10.86 9.33
N ARG A 106 3.86 11.40 9.16
CA ARG A 106 4.12 12.84 9.22
C ARG A 106 4.32 13.34 7.80
N ALA A 107 3.52 14.33 7.40
CA ALA A 107 3.67 15.03 6.13
C ALA A 107 4.23 16.44 6.36
N CYS A 108 5.38 16.73 5.75
CA CYS A 108 6.05 18.02 5.82
C CYS A 108 5.78 18.80 4.52
N PHE A 109 5.14 19.95 4.64
CA PHE A 109 4.87 20.89 3.55
C PHE A 109 5.74 22.15 3.74
N ALA A 110 5.76 23.03 2.72
CA ALA A 110 6.55 24.26 2.77
C ALA A 110 6.10 25.24 3.87
N ASP A 111 4.84 25.17 4.29
CA ASP A 111 4.19 26.05 5.25
C ASP A 111 3.92 25.40 6.62
N GLY A 112 4.20 24.11 6.79
CA GLY A 112 4.04 23.43 8.06
C GLY A 112 4.05 21.91 7.98
N GLU A 113 3.82 21.27 9.12
CA GLU A 113 3.76 19.80 9.25
C GLU A 113 2.37 19.35 9.69
N VAL A 114 1.94 18.19 9.21
CA VAL A 114 0.67 17.55 9.57
C VAL A 114 0.95 16.11 10.00
N GLY A 115 0.52 15.76 11.21
CA GLY A 115 0.45 14.38 11.67
C GLY A 115 -0.86 13.73 11.20
N VAL A 116 -0.78 12.51 10.68
CA VAL A 116 -1.91 11.82 10.05
C VAL A 116 -2.08 10.43 10.65
N GLU A 117 -3.30 10.14 11.10
CA GLU A 117 -3.78 8.82 11.48
C GLU A 117 -4.83 8.39 10.44
N VAL A 118 -4.63 7.22 9.83
CA VAL A 118 -5.48 6.69 8.78
C VAL A 118 -6.45 5.68 9.36
N VAL A 119 -7.73 6.05 9.36
CA VAL A 119 -8.80 5.15 9.79
C VAL A 119 -9.53 4.62 8.57
N SER A 120 -9.42 3.31 8.31
CA SER A 120 -10.26 2.65 7.31
C SER A 120 -11.67 2.45 7.90
N PRO A 121 -12.74 2.92 7.24
CA PRO A 121 -14.09 2.63 7.67
C PRO A 121 -14.37 1.12 7.63
N VAL A 122 -15.03 0.61 8.66
CA VAL A 122 -15.59 -0.75 8.67
C VAL A 122 -17.03 -0.65 8.17
N PHE A 123 -17.32 -1.31 7.06
CA PHE A 123 -18.68 -1.40 6.54
C PHE A 123 -19.26 -2.78 6.91
N ASP A 124 -20.36 -2.75 7.67
CA ASP A 124 -21.22 -3.88 8.05
C ASP A 124 -20.55 -4.98 8.92
N PRO A 125 -20.46 -4.78 10.25
CA PRO A 125 -19.87 -5.77 11.16
C PRO A 125 -20.70 -7.06 11.35
N ASP A 126 -21.97 -7.08 10.87
CA ASP A 126 -22.93 -8.16 11.13
C ASP A 126 -23.13 -9.14 9.95
N ALA A 127 -22.32 -9.05 8.89
CA ALA A 127 -22.46 -9.88 7.68
C ALA A 127 -21.49 -11.09 7.61
N ALA A 128 -21.22 -11.73 8.76
CA ALA A 128 -20.41 -12.96 8.86
C ALA A 128 -21.27 -14.24 8.99
#